data_AF-A0A7S1E6J0-F1
#
_entry.id   AF-A0A7S1E6J0-F1
#
_cell.length_a   1.000
_cell.length_b   1.000
_cell.length_c   1.000
_cell.angle_alpha   90.00
_cell.angle_beta   90.00
_cell.angle_gamma   90.00
#
_symmetry.space_group_name_H-M   'P 1'
#
loop_
_entity.id
_entity.type
_entity.pdbx_description
1 polymer ?
#
loop_
_entity_poly.entity_id
_entity_poly.type
_entity_poly.pdbx_seq_one_letter_code
_entity_poly.pdbx_strand_id
1 'polypeptide(L)'
;STTFGSSPTPVPVNPTAAPIQPTPAPVNPTATPIPPTPAPVDPTAAPITPTLAPVSPTGAPISSPPVASEQTLAAIVCGGSNGCRNNAEMVDPTESHEVRCCSETAKDGWVKKNNCEVWGGSKVPTCVHGEDLATAEAICQAEEARLCTAEELYNKCAKGSGCGHDSDLIWSSFSVTVDPIPPVAPAHYLACGGSQQSCAGTIETADNDEYHEVRCCSTSLIQGWSKKNGCDVWSASEVPICFHKENFVGAKSICAAHGARLCTTAELLSDCSRGTGCNHDKDMIWSSTPV
;
A
#
# COMPACT_ATOMS: atom_id res chain seq x y z
N SER A 1 -64.69 -10.82 22.34
CA SER A 1 -63.88 -11.73 21.51
C SER A 1 -62.42 -11.30 21.66
N THR A 2 -61.71 -11.48 22.78
CA THR A 2 -61.32 -12.73 23.46
C THR A 2 -60.82 -13.81 22.51
N THR A 3 -59.54 -13.72 22.16
CA THR A 3 -58.70 -14.86 21.80
C THR A 3 -57.28 -14.62 22.31
N PHE A 4 -56.96 -15.33 23.38
CA PHE A 4 -55.62 -15.57 23.92
C PHE A 4 -54.95 -16.70 23.12
N GLY A 5 -53.62 -16.70 23.09
CA GLY A 5 -52.79 -17.88 22.83
C GLY A 5 -51.69 -17.60 21.80
N SER A 6 -50.43 -18.00 21.96
CA SER A 6 -49.74 -18.66 23.07
C SER A 6 -48.25 -18.39 22.87
N SER A 7 -47.53 -18.19 23.98
CA SER A 7 -46.08 -18.08 24.06
C SER A 7 -45.40 -19.39 23.62
N PRO A 8 -44.32 -19.36 22.82
CA PRO A 8 -43.53 -20.55 22.56
C PRO A 8 -42.61 -20.87 23.75
N THR A 9 -42.80 -22.05 24.32
CA THR A 9 -41.97 -22.67 25.36
C THR A 9 -40.55 -22.95 24.82
N PRO A 10 -39.47 -22.65 25.57
CA PRO A 10 -38.12 -23.08 25.18
C PRO A 10 -37.94 -24.59 25.43
N VAL A 11 -37.46 -25.30 24.40
CA VAL A 11 -37.12 -26.73 24.43
C VAL A 11 -35.83 -26.93 25.23
N PRO A 12 -35.72 -27.94 26.11
CA PRO A 12 -34.46 -28.23 26.80
C PRO A 12 -33.44 -28.84 25.84
N VAL A 13 -32.29 -28.20 25.67
CA VAL A 13 -31.13 -28.77 24.98
C VAL A 13 -30.41 -29.74 25.93
N ASN A 14 -30.47 -31.03 25.62
CA ASN A 14 -29.73 -32.08 26.30
C ASN A 14 -28.33 -32.21 25.67
N PRO A 15 -27.22 -32.02 26.41
CA PRO A 15 -25.88 -32.20 25.86
C PRO A 15 -25.55 -33.70 25.83
N THR A 16 -25.64 -34.32 24.65
CA THR A 16 -25.11 -35.67 24.44
C THR A 16 -23.65 -35.54 24.02
N ALA A 17 -22.73 -35.77 24.96
CA ALA A 17 -21.31 -35.90 24.69
C ALA A 17 -21.04 -37.14 23.83
N ALA A 18 -20.35 -36.95 22.70
CA ALA A 18 -19.89 -38.05 21.86
C ALA A 18 -18.73 -38.81 22.53
N PRO A 19 -18.54 -40.11 22.26
CA PRO A 19 -17.51 -40.92 22.88
C PRO A 19 -16.10 -40.52 22.42
N ILE A 20 -15.18 -40.43 23.38
CA ILE A 20 -13.77 -40.14 23.19
C ILE A 20 -13.10 -41.37 22.54
N GLN A 21 -12.47 -41.16 21.38
CA GLN A 21 -11.71 -42.18 20.65
C GLN A 21 -10.40 -42.52 21.38
N PRO A 22 -9.92 -43.79 21.35
CA PRO A 22 -8.78 -44.21 22.15
C PRO A 22 -7.42 -43.69 21.63
N THR A 23 -6.53 -43.57 22.63
CA THR A 23 -5.11 -43.22 22.67
C THR A 23 -4.25 -43.81 21.54
N PRO A 24 -3.32 -43.03 20.94
CA PRO A 24 -2.23 -43.59 20.13
C PRO A 24 -1.23 -44.36 21.00
N ALA A 25 -0.72 -45.48 20.46
CA ALA A 25 0.26 -46.35 21.10
C ALA A 25 1.60 -45.64 21.43
N PRO A 26 2.39 -46.15 22.40
CA PRO A 26 3.69 -45.59 22.74
C PRO A 26 4.69 -45.76 21.59
N VAL A 27 5.29 -44.67 21.14
CA VAL A 27 6.47 -44.71 20.27
C VAL A 27 7.71 -45.07 21.09
N ASN A 28 8.36 -46.16 20.71
CA ASN A 28 9.62 -46.64 21.29
C ASN A 28 10.80 -45.87 20.68
N PRO A 29 11.59 -45.08 21.46
CA PRO A 29 12.82 -44.49 20.95
C PRO A 29 13.94 -45.53 21.03
N THR A 30 14.25 -46.17 19.90
CA THR A 30 15.51 -46.91 19.75
C THR A 30 16.66 -45.90 19.65
N ALA A 31 17.27 -45.57 20.78
CA ALA A 31 18.53 -44.84 20.82
C ALA A 31 19.69 -45.79 20.46
N THR A 32 20.32 -45.56 19.31
CA THR A 32 21.61 -46.18 18.96
C THR A 32 22.73 -45.58 19.83
N PRO A 33 23.65 -46.39 20.39
CA PRO A 33 24.74 -45.89 21.22
C PRO A 33 25.76 -45.09 20.40
N ILE A 34 26.09 -43.88 20.85
CA ILE A 34 27.20 -43.07 20.35
C ILE A 34 28.50 -43.58 21.01
N PRO A 35 29.58 -43.86 20.24
CA PRO A 35 30.86 -44.28 20.81
C PRO A 35 31.57 -43.15 21.58
N PRO A 36 32.40 -43.47 22.59
CA PRO A 36 33.00 -42.48 23.48
C PRO A 36 34.16 -41.68 22.84
N THR A 37 34.28 -40.46 23.34
CA THR A 37 35.26 -39.39 23.11
C THR A 37 36.73 -39.86 23.08
N PRO A 38 37.57 -39.39 22.13
CA PRO A 38 39.02 -39.55 22.19
C PRO A 38 39.66 -38.66 23.28
N ALA A 39 40.78 -39.16 23.84
CA ALA A 39 41.54 -38.57 24.93
C ALA A 39 42.13 -37.16 24.63
N PRO A 40 42.51 -36.39 25.67
CA PRO A 40 43.11 -35.06 25.50
C PRO A 40 44.51 -35.15 24.89
N VAL A 41 44.74 -34.38 23.82
CA VAL A 41 46.08 -34.14 23.26
C VAL A 41 46.69 -32.88 23.88
N ASP A 42 47.89 -33.03 24.41
CA ASP A 42 48.73 -32.01 25.06
C ASP A 42 49.31 -31.03 24.01
N PRO A 43 49.12 -29.70 24.13
CA PRO A 43 49.74 -28.75 23.22
C PRO A 43 51.13 -28.33 23.72
N THR A 44 52.18 -29.00 23.23
CA THR A 44 53.52 -28.42 23.25
C THR A 44 53.62 -27.34 22.18
N ALA A 45 53.50 -26.07 22.58
CA ALA A 45 53.70 -24.92 21.72
C ALA A 45 55.19 -24.71 21.44
N ALA A 46 55.62 -24.92 20.19
CA ALA A 46 56.88 -24.38 19.68
C ALA A 46 56.60 -23.03 18.99
N PRO A 47 57.33 -21.95 19.31
CA PRO A 47 57.12 -20.66 18.65
C PRO A 47 57.80 -20.67 17.28
N ILE A 48 56.99 -20.65 16.21
CA ILE A 48 57.45 -20.29 14.87
C ILE A 48 57.18 -18.80 14.64
N THR A 49 58.24 -18.03 14.47
CA THR A 49 58.20 -16.61 14.09
C THR A 49 57.98 -16.49 12.57
N PRO A 50 56.86 -15.93 12.08
CA PRO A 50 56.73 -15.64 10.66
C PRO A 50 57.39 -14.29 10.33
N THR A 51 58.39 -14.33 9.47
CA THR A 51 58.98 -13.15 8.83
C THR A 51 57.97 -12.55 7.84
N LEU A 52 57.41 -11.38 8.16
CA LEU A 52 56.54 -10.62 7.26
C LEU A 52 57.38 -9.87 6.21
N ALA A 53 57.31 -10.29 4.95
CA ALA A 53 57.71 -9.45 3.82
C ALA A 53 56.54 -8.52 3.45
N PRO A 54 56.77 -7.22 3.21
CA PRO A 54 55.69 -6.31 2.83
C PRO A 54 55.32 -6.51 1.36
N VAL A 55 54.14 -7.06 1.10
CA VAL A 55 53.49 -7.00 -0.21
C VAL A 55 52.72 -5.68 -0.31
N SER A 56 53.15 -4.78 -1.19
CA SER A 56 52.39 -3.57 -1.54
C SER A 56 51.11 -3.97 -2.28
N PRO A 57 49.90 -3.60 -1.80
CA PRO A 57 48.69 -3.75 -2.58
C PRO A 57 48.59 -2.56 -3.55
N THR A 58 49.01 -2.77 -4.80
CA THR A 58 48.61 -1.92 -5.92
C THR A 58 47.22 -2.36 -6.37
N GLY A 59 46.19 -1.88 -5.67
CA GLY A 59 44.79 -1.99 -6.10
C GLY A 59 44.15 -0.63 -5.94
N ALA A 60 43.93 0.08 -7.05
CA ALA A 60 43.12 1.29 -7.06
C ALA A 60 41.71 0.96 -6.53
N PRO A 61 41.06 1.85 -5.75
CA PRO A 61 39.68 1.63 -5.35
C PRO A 61 38.81 1.61 -6.61
N ILE A 62 38.24 0.45 -6.90
CA ILE A 62 37.17 0.32 -7.88
C ILE A 62 35.99 1.06 -7.24
N SER A 63 35.69 2.27 -7.72
CA SER A 63 34.50 3.00 -7.30
C SER A 63 33.31 2.10 -7.62
N SER A 64 32.70 1.54 -6.58
CA SER A 64 31.40 0.89 -6.72
C SER A 64 30.43 1.95 -7.29
N PRO A 65 29.54 1.60 -8.24
CA PRO A 65 28.49 2.52 -8.63
C PRO A 65 27.71 2.92 -7.35
N PRO A 66 27.26 4.18 -7.24
CA PRO A 66 26.43 4.58 -6.10
C PRO A 66 25.26 3.60 -6.02
N VAL A 67 25.07 3.00 -4.84
CA VAL A 67 23.88 2.21 -4.54
C VAL A 67 22.71 3.15 -4.85
N ALA A 68 21.95 2.84 -5.90
CA ALA A 68 20.82 3.67 -6.30
C ALA A 68 19.86 3.69 -5.11
N SER A 69 19.74 4.85 -4.47
CA SER A 69 18.91 5.03 -3.28
C SER A 69 17.47 4.73 -3.63
N GLU A 70 16.79 3.91 -2.81
CA GLU A 70 15.35 3.70 -2.93
C GLU A 70 14.66 5.07 -2.94
N GLN A 71 13.95 5.38 -4.02
CA GLN A 71 13.18 6.60 -4.12
C GLN A 71 11.83 6.36 -3.46
N THR A 72 11.34 7.31 -2.66
CA THR A 72 10.02 7.24 -2.04
C THR A 72 9.13 8.30 -2.67
N LEU A 73 7.89 7.97 -2.96
CA LEU A 73 6.85 8.94 -3.28
C LEU A 73 5.78 8.89 -2.20
N ALA A 74 5.14 10.03 -1.95
CA ALA A 74 4.07 10.14 -0.97
C ALA A 74 2.81 10.76 -1.58
N ALA A 75 1.65 10.29 -1.13
CA ALA A 75 0.38 10.80 -1.61
C ALA A 75 0.00 12.09 -0.90
N ILE A 76 -0.25 13.11 -1.71
CA ILE A 76 -1.04 14.28 -1.32
C ILE A 76 -2.48 14.09 -1.79
N VAL A 77 -3.44 14.44 -0.95
CA VAL A 77 -4.87 14.17 -1.17
C VAL A 77 -5.67 15.44 -0.95
N CYS A 78 -6.64 15.68 -1.82
CA CYS A 78 -7.47 16.89 -1.74
C CYS A 78 -8.19 17.02 -0.40
N GLY A 79 -7.95 18.13 0.30
CA GLY A 79 -8.46 18.38 1.67
C GLY A 79 -9.97 18.54 1.78
N GLY A 80 -10.66 18.79 0.66
CA GLY A 80 -12.11 18.98 0.61
C GLY A 80 -12.73 18.36 -0.63
N SER A 81 -13.96 18.76 -0.94
CA SER A 81 -14.74 18.17 -2.05
C SER A 81 -14.60 18.91 -3.37
N ASN A 82 -14.11 20.15 -3.31
CA ASN A 82 -13.98 21.07 -4.44
C ASN A 82 -12.72 21.90 -4.23
N GLY A 83 -12.13 22.42 -5.31
CA GLY A 83 -11.01 23.37 -5.26
C GLY A 83 -9.69 22.78 -5.76
N CYS A 84 -9.46 21.49 -5.53
CA CYS A 84 -8.29 20.79 -6.06
C CYS A 84 -8.49 20.42 -7.53
N ARG A 85 -7.41 20.47 -8.31
CA ARG A 85 -7.40 20.05 -9.72
C ARG A 85 -7.57 18.53 -9.87
N ASN A 86 -7.02 17.77 -8.93
CA ASN A 86 -7.03 16.31 -8.89
C ASN A 86 -7.42 15.83 -7.48
N ASN A 87 -7.84 14.58 -7.36
CA ASN A 87 -8.19 13.99 -6.08
C ASN A 87 -6.97 13.65 -5.23
N ALA A 88 -5.91 13.16 -5.87
CA ALA A 88 -4.63 12.85 -5.26
C ALA A 88 -3.53 12.78 -6.33
N GLU A 89 -2.29 12.97 -5.89
CA GLU A 89 -1.06 12.87 -6.69
C GLU A 89 0.03 12.21 -5.83
N MET A 90 0.88 11.38 -6.43
CA MET A 90 2.12 10.94 -5.78
C MET A 90 3.22 11.95 -6.09
N VAL A 91 3.88 12.45 -5.06
CA VAL A 91 4.88 13.52 -5.17
C VAL A 91 6.15 13.17 -4.39
N ASP A 92 7.23 13.90 -4.67
CA ASP A 92 8.48 13.77 -3.91
C ASP A 92 8.23 14.22 -2.45
N PRO A 93 8.65 13.43 -1.44
CA PRO A 93 8.38 13.73 -0.02
C PRO A 93 9.06 15.01 0.49
N THR A 94 9.96 15.61 -0.30
CA THR A 94 10.62 16.89 0.00
C THR A 94 9.87 18.10 -0.58
N GLU A 95 8.80 17.89 -1.35
CA GLU A 95 7.92 18.98 -1.77
C GLU A 95 7.22 19.65 -0.57
N SER A 96 6.73 20.87 -0.76
CA SER A 96 6.04 21.62 0.28
C SER A 96 4.53 21.57 0.03
N HIS A 97 3.79 20.94 0.95
CA HIS A 97 2.33 20.81 0.90
C HIS A 97 1.70 21.06 2.28
N GLU A 98 0.40 21.36 2.30
CA GLU A 98 -0.36 21.67 3.51
C GLU A 98 -0.44 20.48 4.47
N VAL A 99 -0.53 20.78 5.77
CA VAL A 99 -0.58 19.75 6.83
C VAL A 99 -1.94 19.71 7.49
N ARG A 100 -2.49 18.49 7.59
CA ARG A 100 -3.68 18.18 8.39
C ARG A 100 -3.45 16.87 9.12
N CYS A 101 -3.80 16.85 10.39
CA CYS A 101 -3.61 15.70 11.25
C CYS A 101 -4.95 15.03 11.56
N CYS A 102 -4.89 13.71 11.76
CA CYS A 102 -5.98 12.89 12.24
C CYS A 102 -5.61 12.22 13.57
N SER A 103 -6.61 12.02 14.43
CA SER A 103 -6.43 11.37 15.72
C SER A 103 -7.61 10.47 16.06
N GLU A 104 -7.33 9.36 16.71
CA GLU A 104 -8.35 8.45 17.26
C GLU A 104 -9.06 9.06 18.48
N THR A 105 -8.40 10.01 19.16
CA THR A 105 -8.92 10.64 20.38
C THR A 105 -9.42 12.06 20.10
N ALA A 106 -10.43 12.49 20.86
CA ALA A 106 -10.99 13.82 20.72
C ALA A 106 -9.96 14.88 21.15
N LYS A 107 -9.80 15.92 20.33
CA LYS A 107 -8.92 17.06 20.58
C LYS A 107 -9.72 18.36 20.49
N ASP A 108 -9.35 19.35 21.29
CA ASP A 108 -10.05 20.62 21.34
C ASP A 108 -9.98 21.34 19.99
N GLY A 109 -11.13 21.82 19.50
CA GLY A 109 -11.26 22.46 18.19
C GLY A 109 -11.17 21.54 16.96
N TRP A 110 -10.99 20.22 17.13
CA TRP A 110 -10.97 19.27 16.02
C TRP A 110 -12.37 18.80 15.65
N VAL A 111 -12.55 18.39 14.39
CA VAL A 111 -13.86 17.97 13.85
C VAL A 111 -13.92 16.46 13.70
N LYS A 112 -15.06 15.84 14.01
CA LYS A 112 -15.35 14.44 13.67
C LYS A 112 -16.59 14.36 12.81
N LYS A 113 -16.47 13.73 11.64
CA LYS A 113 -17.62 13.49 10.75
C LYS A 113 -18.32 12.20 11.15
N ASN A 114 -19.64 12.14 10.94
CA ASN A 114 -20.46 10.99 11.34
C ASN A 114 -20.05 9.68 10.66
N ASN A 115 -19.49 9.75 9.45
CA ASN A 115 -19.03 8.61 8.67
C ASN A 115 -17.54 8.28 8.89
N CYS A 116 -16.91 8.86 9.92
CA CYS A 116 -15.48 8.72 10.18
C CYS A 116 -15.21 8.38 11.64
N GLU A 117 -14.24 7.50 11.85
CA GLU A 117 -13.84 7.07 13.20
C GLU A 117 -12.87 8.07 13.85
N VAL A 118 -12.14 8.83 13.04
CA VAL A 118 -11.13 9.81 13.46
C VAL A 118 -11.65 11.24 13.63
N TRP A 119 -10.93 12.00 14.44
CA TRP A 119 -10.99 13.46 14.53
C TRP A 119 -9.94 14.07 13.60
N GLY A 120 -10.28 15.15 12.88
CA GLY A 120 -9.37 15.88 12.00
C GLY A 120 -9.13 17.33 12.46
N GLY A 121 -7.88 17.78 12.36
CA GLY A 121 -7.42 19.11 12.75
C GLY A 121 -6.43 19.70 11.76
N SER A 122 -6.65 20.95 11.32
CA SER A 122 -5.68 21.69 10.48
C SER A 122 -4.88 22.74 11.26
N LYS A 123 -5.33 23.08 12.46
CA LYS A 123 -4.65 24.02 13.35
C LYS A 123 -3.88 23.20 14.39
N VAL A 124 -2.61 22.94 14.10
CA VAL A 124 -1.81 21.90 14.78
C VAL A 124 -0.37 22.39 15.07
N PRO A 125 -0.14 23.27 16.06
CA PRO A 125 -1.08 24.11 16.82
C PRO A 125 -1.43 25.43 16.11
N THR A 126 -0.74 25.74 15.01
CA THR A 126 -1.04 26.84 14.07
C THR A 126 -1.40 26.28 12.70
N CYS A 127 -1.81 27.14 11.77
CA CYS A 127 -2.00 26.72 10.39
C CYS A 127 -0.63 26.53 9.71
N VAL A 128 -0.42 25.36 9.11
CA VAL A 128 0.79 25.01 8.37
C VAL A 128 0.44 24.91 6.90
N HIS A 129 0.92 25.86 6.10
CA HIS A 129 0.55 26.04 4.70
C HIS A 129 1.51 25.40 3.70
N GLY A 130 2.50 24.64 4.19
CA GLY A 130 3.52 24.06 3.33
C GLY A 130 4.71 23.60 4.16
N GLU A 131 4.91 22.29 4.24
CA GLU A 131 6.09 21.63 4.81
C GLU A 131 6.39 20.36 4.02
N ASP A 132 7.60 19.81 4.19
CA ASP A 132 7.94 18.48 3.68
C ASP A 132 7.22 17.38 4.48
N LEU A 133 7.15 16.16 3.92
CA LEU A 133 6.42 15.04 4.54
C LEU A 133 6.96 14.71 5.93
N ALA A 134 8.28 14.66 6.10
CA ALA A 134 8.90 14.30 7.37
C ALA A 134 8.59 15.32 8.48
N THR A 135 8.57 16.61 8.12
CA THR A 135 8.20 17.70 9.01
C THR A 135 6.69 17.67 9.30
N ALA A 136 5.86 17.40 8.29
CA ALA A 136 4.41 17.24 8.46
C ALA A 136 4.06 16.09 9.42
N GLU A 137 4.74 14.95 9.30
CA GLU A 137 4.61 13.83 10.24
C GLU A 137 5.01 14.25 11.65
N ALA A 138 6.16 14.90 11.82
CA ALA A 138 6.64 15.35 13.11
C ALA A 138 5.68 16.34 13.79
N ILE A 139 5.07 17.26 13.02
CA ILE A 139 4.04 18.19 13.50
C ILE A 139 2.84 17.43 14.05
N CYS A 140 2.32 16.45 13.31
CA CYS A 140 1.18 15.67 13.80
C CYS A 140 1.54 14.82 15.03
N GLN A 141 2.73 14.23 15.06
CA GLN A 141 3.18 13.44 16.22
C GLN A 141 3.35 14.31 17.48
N ALA A 142 3.83 15.56 17.34
CA ALA A 142 3.95 16.51 18.45
C ALA A 142 2.59 16.86 19.07
N GLU A 143 1.52 16.79 18.29
CA GLU A 143 0.14 16.98 18.74
C GLU A 143 -0.53 15.67 19.19
N GLU A 144 0.23 14.60 19.46
CA GLU A 144 -0.28 13.25 19.79
C GLU A 144 -1.32 12.77 18.77
N ALA A 145 -1.00 12.98 17.49
CA ALA A 145 -1.81 12.65 16.33
C ALA A 145 -0.93 12.01 15.25
N ARG A 146 -1.49 11.80 14.06
CA ARG A 146 -0.77 11.32 12.88
C ARG A 146 -1.23 12.10 11.65
N LEU A 147 -0.49 12.01 10.56
CA LEU A 147 -1.08 12.33 9.27
C LEU A 147 -2.33 11.47 9.05
N CYS A 148 -3.34 12.06 8.46
CA CYS A 148 -4.52 11.31 8.03
C CYS A 148 -4.12 10.26 6.99
N THR A 149 -4.78 9.10 7.00
CA THR A 149 -4.58 8.15 5.90
C THR A 149 -5.09 8.76 4.59
N ALA A 150 -4.60 8.24 3.47
CA ALA A 150 -5.10 8.63 2.16
C ALA A 150 -6.63 8.44 2.08
N GLU A 151 -7.17 7.33 2.60
CA GLU A 151 -8.62 7.10 2.59
C GLU A 151 -9.37 8.07 3.50
N GLU A 152 -8.83 8.45 4.66
CA GLU A 152 -9.47 9.42 5.57
C GLU A 152 -9.61 10.80 4.90
N LEU A 153 -8.58 11.25 4.19
CA LEU A 153 -8.64 12.50 3.42
C LEU A 153 -9.55 12.37 2.20
N TYR A 154 -9.50 11.24 1.49
CA TYR A 154 -10.36 10.97 0.35
C TYR A 154 -11.85 10.94 0.75
N ASN A 155 -12.16 10.36 1.91
CA ASN A 155 -13.50 10.31 2.50
C ASN A 155 -13.89 11.59 3.28
N LYS A 156 -13.05 12.63 3.22
CA LYS A 156 -13.31 13.97 3.77
C LYS A 156 -13.50 13.97 5.29
N CYS A 157 -12.87 13.03 5.99
CA CYS A 157 -12.98 12.91 7.44
C CYS A 157 -12.47 14.13 8.19
N ALA A 158 -11.45 14.77 7.65
CA ALA A 158 -10.85 15.94 8.27
C ALA A 158 -11.36 17.28 7.69
N LYS A 159 -12.20 17.27 6.64
CA LYS A 159 -12.70 18.46 5.93
C LYS A 159 -13.34 19.49 6.86
N GLY A 160 -13.03 20.77 6.65
CA GLY A 160 -13.58 21.87 7.44
C GLY A 160 -13.03 21.95 8.86
N SER A 161 -11.84 21.38 9.11
CA SER A 161 -11.11 21.51 10.39
C SER A 161 -10.36 22.83 10.56
N GLY A 162 -10.51 23.78 9.64
CA GLY A 162 -9.89 25.12 9.70
C GLY A 162 -8.78 25.35 8.67
N CYS A 163 -8.08 26.48 8.80
CA CYS A 163 -6.90 26.89 8.03
C CYS A 163 -7.04 27.06 6.51
N GLY A 164 -8.22 26.84 5.94
CA GLY A 164 -8.49 27.07 4.52
C GLY A 164 -8.06 25.94 3.58
N HIS A 165 -7.50 24.84 4.12
CA HIS A 165 -6.90 23.76 3.32
C HIS A 165 -7.89 22.83 2.61
N ASP A 166 -9.19 23.15 2.58
CA ASP A 166 -10.19 22.30 1.91
C ASP A 166 -10.09 22.36 0.38
N SER A 167 -9.35 23.33 -0.17
CA SER A 167 -9.09 23.46 -1.61
C SER A 167 -7.66 23.08 -2.01
N ASP A 168 -6.86 22.60 -1.06
CA ASP A 168 -5.44 22.31 -1.23
C ASP A 168 -5.19 20.80 -1.23
N LEU A 169 -4.04 20.37 -1.77
CA LEU A 169 -3.57 19.00 -1.69
C LEU A 169 -2.75 18.84 -0.41
N ILE A 170 -3.18 17.93 0.46
CA ILE A 170 -2.65 17.81 1.82
C ILE A 170 -1.88 16.50 1.95
N TRP A 171 -0.75 16.53 2.67
CA TRP A 171 -0.03 15.29 3.01
C TRP A 171 -0.94 14.24 3.65
N SER A 172 -0.86 13.02 3.13
CA SER A 172 -1.41 11.82 3.76
C SER A 172 -0.29 10.93 4.30
N SER A 173 -0.65 9.93 5.11
CA SER A 173 0.31 8.93 5.60
C SER A 173 0.63 7.82 4.58
N PHE A 174 0.13 7.90 3.34
CA PHE A 174 0.38 6.88 2.32
C PHE A 174 1.62 7.22 1.50
N SER A 175 2.55 6.28 1.43
CA SER A 175 3.76 6.38 0.62
C SER A 175 4.10 5.05 -0.04
N VAL A 176 4.87 5.11 -1.11
CA VAL A 176 5.34 3.94 -1.86
C VAL A 176 6.85 4.04 -2.09
N THR A 177 7.51 2.90 -2.03
CA THR A 177 8.89 2.76 -2.49
C THR A 177 8.90 2.51 -3.99
N VAL A 178 9.66 3.32 -4.71
CA VAL A 178 9.85 3.24 -6.15
C VAL A 178 11.14 2.45 -6.43
N ASP A 179 11.05 1.52 -7.38
CA ASP A 179 12.21 0.80 -7.88
C ASP A 179 13.21 1.80 -8.47
N PRO A 180 14.45 1.88 -7.94
CA PRO A 180 15.44 2.81 -8.44
C PRO A 180 15.91 2.44 -9.87
N ILE A 181 15.62 1.24 -10.33
CA ILE A 181 15.91 0.80 -11.70
C ILE A 181 14.79 1.30 -12.61
N PRO A 182 15.09 2.20 -13.58
CA PRO A 182 14.08 2.67 -14.51
C PRO A 182 13.51 1.50 -15.34
N PRO A 183 12.25 1.57 -15.77
CA PRO A 183 11.67 0.55 -16.64
C PRO A 183 12.55 0.35 -17.90
N VAL A 184 12.78 -0.90 -18.26
CA VAL A 184 13.57 -1.25 -19.45
C VAL A 184 12.90 -0.72 -20.73
N ALA A 185 11.57 -0.79 -20.79
CA ALA A 185 10.80 -0.24 -21.88
C ALA A 185 10.61 1.28 -21.68
N PRO A 186 10.85 2.11 -22.70
CA PRO A 186 10.72 3.57 -22.60
C PRO A 186 9.26 4.03 -22.52
N ALA A 187 8.33 3.20 -22.97
CA ALA A 187 6.90 3.48 -23.07
C ALA A 187 6.08 2.22 -22.78
N HIS A 188 4.83 2.42 -22.39
CA HIS A 188 3.86 1.36 -22.17
C HIS A 188 2.55 1.66 -22.92
N TYR A 189 1.76 0.62 -23.12
CA TYR A 189 0.43 0.80 -23.69
C TYR A 189 -0.52 1.43 -22.67
N LEU A 190 -1.46 2.21 -23.19
CA LEU A 190 -2.70 2.55 -22.52
C LEU A 190 -3.82 1.75 -23.15
N ALA A 191 -4.83 1.38 -22.37
CA ALA A 191 -6.06 0.80 -22.91
C ALA A 191 -7.27 1.45 -22.26
N CYS A 192 -8.34 1.60 -23.04
CA CYS A 192 -9.57 2.18 -22.52
C CYS A 192 -10.09 1.37 -21.31
N GLY A 193 -10.52 2.09 -20.27
CA GLY A 193 -11.00 1.48 -19.02
C GLY A 193 -12.30 0.69 -19.13
N GLY A 194 -12.99 0.73 -20.27
CA GLY A 194 -14.23 0.01 -20.52
C GLY A 194 -14.70 0.01 -21.98
N SER A 195 -15.24 -1.13 -22.41
CA SER A 195 -15.74 -1.34 -23.79
C SER A 195 -17.06 -0.65 -24.15
N GLN A 196 -17.70 0.06 -23.22
CA GLN A 196 -18.98 0.76 -23.46
C GLN A 196 -18.84 2.28 -23.32
N GLN A 197 -17.63 2.80 -23.42
CA GLN A 197 -17.33 4.21 -23.20
C GLN A 197 -16.76 4.87 -24.46
N SER A 198 -16.51 6.18 -24.38
CA SER A 198 -16.04 6.96 -25.54
C SER A 198 -14.71 6.49 -26.13
N CYS A 199 -13.84 5.88 -25.33
CA CYS A 199 -12.55 5.33 -25.79
C CYS A 199 -12.61 3.83 -26.17
N ALA A 200 -13.79 3.21 -26.20
CA ALA A 200 -13.92 1.75 -26.27
C ALA A 200 -13.11 1.11 -27.41
N GLY A 201 -12.33 0.07 -27.07
CA GLY A 201 -11.50 -0.67 -28.02
C GLY A 201 -10.19 0.01 -28.41
N THR A 202 -9.93 1.22 -27.90
CA THR A 202 -8.70 1.96 -28.18
C THR A 202 -7.53 1.46 -27.33
N ILE A 203 -6.38 1.33 -27.98
CA ILE A 203 -5.05 1.22 -27.38
C ILE A 203 -4.26 2.44 -27.85
N GLU A 204 -3.52 3.05 -26.93
CA GLU A 204 -2.54 4.10 -27.25
C GLU A 204 -1.19 3.72 -26.66
N THR A 205 -0.14 4.44 -27.07
CA THR A 205 1.20 4.34 -26.50
C THR A 205 1.47 5.62 -25.74
N ALA A 206 2.03 5.51 -24.54
CA ALA A 206 2.45 6.67 -23.76
C ALA A 206 3.86 6.47 -23.20
N ASP A 207 4.65 7.53 -23.24
CA ASP A 207 5.96 7.59 -22.61
C ASP A 207 5.80 7.50 -21.08
N ASN A 208 6.78 6.92 -20.38
CA ASN A 208 6.64 6.61 -18.96
C ASN A 208 6.45 7.85 -18.04
N ASP A 209 6.75 9.05 -18.53
CA ASP A 209 6.59 10.34 -17.85
C ASP A 209 5.25 11.05 -18.13
N GLU A 210 4.43 10.51 -19.04
CA GLU A 210 3.05 10.97 -19.24
C GLU A 210 2.17 10.62 -18.03
N TYR A 211 0.98 11.23 -17.95
CA TYR A 211 0.09 11.06 -16.80
C TYR A 211 -1.26 10.50 -17.21
N HIS A 212 -1.63 9.37 -16.61
CA HIS A 212 -2.87 8.66 -16.89
C HIS A 212 -3.48 8.03 -15.63
N GLU A 213 -4.67 7.50 -15.77
CA GLU A 213 -5.46 6.89 -14.71
C GLU A 213 -4.89 5.52 -14.29
N VAL A 214 -4.96 5.23 -12.98
CA VAL A 214 -4.43 4.00 -12.39
C VAL A 214 -5.52 2.99 -12.13
N ARG A 215 -5.28 1.74 -12.55
CA ARG A 215 -6.09 0.59 -12.17
C ARG A 215 -5.21 -0.64 -11.93
N CYS A 216 -5.48 -1.33 -10.84
CA CYS A 216 -4.67 -2.47 -10.43
C CYS A 216 -5.42 -3.79 -10.63
N CYS A 217 -4.65 -4.82 -10.99
CA CYS A 217 -5.07 -6.19 -11.15
C CYS A 217 -4.21 -7.12 -10.29
N SER A 218 -4.82 -8.15 -9.71
CA SER A 218 -4.14 -9.20 -8.94
C SER A 218 -4.63 -10.59 -9.34
N THR A 219 -3.72 -11.55 -9.38
CA THR A 219 -4.07 -12.97 -9.60
C THR A 219 -4.66 -13.61 -8.33
N SER A 220 -4.44 -12.99 -7.17
CA SER A 220 -4.94 -13.45 -5.88
C SER A 220 -6.08 -12.54 -5.40
N LEU A 221 -6.98 -13.10 -4.59
CA LEU A 221 -8.05 -12.29 -3.98
C LEU A 221 -7.43 -11.28 -3.02
N ILE A 222 -7.70 -10.00 -3.26
CA ILE A 222 -7.48 -8.90 -2.32
C ILE A 222 -8.85 -8.47 -1.80
N GLN A 223 -9.00 -8.31 -0.48
CA GLN A 223 -10.29 -7.96 0.12
C GLN A 223 -10.82 -6.64 -0.45
N GLY A 224 -12.11 -6.61 -0.80
CA GLY A 224 -12.77 -5.45 -1.41
C GLY A 224 -12.61 -5.36 -2.94
N TRP A 225 -11.75 -6.20 -3.54
CA TRP A 225 -11.56 -6.19 -4.99
C TRP A 225 -12.60 -7.07 -5.69
N SER A 226 -12.86 -6.76 -6.96
CA SER A 226 -13.87 -7.44 -7.76
C SER A 226 -13.25 -8.31 -8.84
N LYS A 227 -13.83 -9.47 -9.10
CA LYS A 227 -13.46 -10.37 -10.21
C LYS A 227 -14.67 -10.64 -11.09
N LYS A 228 -14.53 -10.37 -12.38
CA LYS A 228 -15.61 -10.60 -13.35
C LYS A 228 -15.67 -12.05 -13.81
N ASN A 229 -16.87 -12.49 -14.20
CA ASN A 229 -17.09 -13.79 -14.82
C ASN A 229 -16.26 -13.90 -16.10
N GLY A 230 -15.48 -14.97 -16.23
CA GLY A 230 -14.61 -15.22 -17.38
C GLY A 230 -13.24 -14.55 -17.32
N CYS A 231 -12.94 -13.80 -16.25
CA CYS A 231 -11.61 -13.24 -16.01
C CYS A 231 -10.85 -14.05 -14.96
N ASP A 232 -9.53 -14.05 -15.05
CA ASP A 232 -8.66 -14.74 -14.09
C ASP A 232 -8.15 -13.83 -12.96
N VAL A 233 -8.29 -12.52 -13.11
CA VAL A 233 -7.80 -11.51 -12.17
C VAL A 233 -8.90 -10.82 -11.36
N TRP A 234 -8.54 -10.46 -10.14
CA TRP A 234 -9.23 -9.48 -9.31
C TRP A 234 -8.74 -8.08 -9.66
N SER A 235 -9.57 -7.06 -9.46
CA SER A 235 -9.23 -5.70 -9.83
C SER A 235 -9.94 -4.64 -8.98
N ALA A 236 -9.29 -3.48 -8.88
CA ALA A 236 -9.77 -2.29 -8.19
C ALA A 236 -9.18 -1.01 -8.82
N SER A 237 -9.94 0.09 -8.82
CA SER A 237 -9.43 1.42 -9.17
C SER A 237 -9.12 2.29 -7.94
N GLU A 238 -9.84 2.07 -6.84
CA GLU A 238 -9.63 2.79 -5.58
C GLU A 238 -8.60 2.02 -4.76
N VAL A 239 -7.31 2.34 -4.96
CA VAL A 239 -6.17 1.59 -4.40
C VAL A 239 -5.06 2.55 -3.93
N PRO A 240 -5.03 2.95 -2.64
CA PRO A 240 -6.15 2.88 -1.70
C PRO A 240 -7.25 3.90 -2.03
N ILE A 241 -6.93 4.87 -2.90
CA ILE A 241 -7.82 5.96 -3.34
C ILE A 241 -7.74 6.10 -4.88
N CYS A 242 -8.47 7.04 -5.44
CA CYS A 242 -8.47 7.27 -6.89
C CYS A 242 -7.31 8.17 -7.34
N PHE A 243 -6.38 7.59 -8.11
CA PHE A 243 -5.34 8.32 -8.84
C PHE A 243 -5.76 8.53 -10.29
N HIS A 244 -6.09 9.78 -10.63
CA HIS A 244 -6.54 10.16 -11.97
C HIS A 244 -5.41 10.63 -12.89
N LYS A 245 -4.25 10.95 -12.30
CA LYS A 245 -3.15 11.58 -13.00
C LYS A 245 -1.86 11.09 -12.36
N GLU A 246 -1.30 10.02 -12.91
CA GLU A 246 -0.09 9.41 -12.38
C GLU A 246 0.82 8.94 -13.51
N ASN A 247 2.13 8.98 -13.29
CA ASN A 247 3.08 8.45 -14.27
C ASN A 247 3.20 6.93 -14.18
N PHE A 248 3.83 6.29 -15.17
CA PHE A 248 3.88 4.83 -15.23
C PHE A 248 4.56 4.22 -13.99
N VAL A 249 5.64 4.84 -13.52
CA VAL A 249 6.44 4.35 -12.39
C VAL A 249 5.67 4.45 -11.08
N GLY A 250 5.00 5.58 -10.84
CA GLY A 250 4.10 5.81 -9.71
C GLY A 250 2.93 4.83 -9.74
N ALA A 251 2.25 4.69 -10.88
CA ALA A 251 1.11 3.79 -11.08
C ALA A 251 1.47 2.33 -10.79
N LYS A 252 2.63 1.87 -11.29
CA LYS A 252 3.16 0.53 -11.01
C LYS A 252 3.44 0.34 -9.51
N SER A 253 4.04 1.34 -8.86
CA SER A 253 4.42 1.28 -7.44
C SER A 253 3.19 1.30 -6.52
N ILE A 254 2.16 2.07 -6.86
CA ILE A 254 0.85 2.06 -6.18
C ILE A 254 0.27 0.64 -6.19
N CYS A 255 0.17 0.00 -7.35
CA CYS A 255 -0.36 -1.36 -7.41
C CYS A 255 0.50 -2.37 -6.64
N ALA A 256 1.83 -2.25 -6.74
CA ALA A 256 2.76 -3.13 -6.04
C ALA A 256 2.66 -3.01 -4.51
N ALA A 257 2.43 -1.80 -3.97
CA ALA A 257 2.23 -1.55 -2.55
C ALA A 257 1.03 -2.31 -1.96
N HIS A 258 0.06 -2.69 -2.82
CA HIS A 258 -1.11 -3.49 -2.44
C HIS A 258 -1.01 -4.96 -2.88
N GLY A 259 0.19 -5.46 -3.18
CA GLY A 259 0.39 -6.86 -3.61
C GLY A 259 -0.23 -7.17 -4.96
N ALA A 260 -0.37 -6.16 -5.82
CA ALA A 260 -0.97 -6.25 -7.14
C ALA A 260 0.01 -5.73 -8.21
N ARG A 261 -0.49 -5.63 -9.44
CA ARG A 261 0.21 -5.04 -10.58
C ARG A 261 -0.74 -4.17 -11.39
N LEU A 262 -0.20 -3.37 -12.29
CA LEU A 262 -1.03 -2.81 -13.37
C LEU A 262 -1.66 -3.97 -14.16
N CYS A 263 -2.89 -3.76 -14.63
CA CYS A 263 -3.55 -4.69 -15.53
C CYS A 263 -2.78 -4.76 -16.86
N THR A 264 -2.80 -5.90 -17.53
CA THR A 264 -2.29 -6.00 -18.91
C THR A 264 -3.28 -5.38 -19.89
N THR A 265 -2.82 -5.05 -21.10
CA THR A 265 -3.68 -4.49 -22.15
C THR A 265 -4.82 -5.45 -22.49
N ALA A 266 -4.54 -6.75 -22.51
CA ALA A 266 -5.54 -7.79 -22.76
C ALA A 266 -6.61 -7.86 -21.66
N GLU A 267 -6.22 -7.73 -20.38
CA GLU A 267 -7.17 -7.70 -19.25
C GLU A 267 -8.06 -6.45 -19.28
N LEU A 268 -7.48 -5.29 -19.62
CA LEU A 268 -8.22 -4.02 -19.75
C LEU A 268 -9.24 -4.10 -20.88
N LEU A 269 -8.82 -4.53 -22.08
CA LEU A 269 -9.70 -4.66 -23.24
C LEU A 269 -10.78 -5.75 -23.10
N SER A 270 -10.51 -6.78 -22.28
CA SER A 270 -11.49 -7.81 -21.93
C SER A 270 -12.43 -7.38 -20.80
N ASP A 271 -12.40 -6.10 -20.41
CA ASP A 271 -13.19 -5.49 -19.35
C ASP A 271 -13.00 -6.13 -17.97
N CYS A 272 -11.93 -6.89 -17.74
CA CYS A 272 -11.76 -7.62 -16.49
C CYS A 272 -11.73 -6.70 -15.27
N SER A 273 -11.37 -5.45 -15.50
CA SER A 273 -11.26 -4.43 -14.48
C SER A 273 -12.30 -3.31 -14.59
N ARG A 274 -13.17 -3.31 -15.62
CA ARG A 274 -14.22 -2.27 -15.80
C ARG A 274 -15.19 -2.20 -14.61
N GLY A 275 -15.56 -1.00 -14.18
CA GLY A 275 -16.57 -0.77 -13.15
C GLY A 275 -16.06 -1.00 -11.72
N THR A 276 -14.74 -0.87 -11.50
CA THR A 276 -14.10 -1.08 -10.20
C THR A 276 -13.90 0.21 -9.38
N GLY A 277 -14.60 1.28 -9.73
CA GLY A 277 -14.55 2.57 -9.03
C GLY A 277 -13.88 3.70 -9.84
N CYS A 278 -13.76 4.86 -9.21
CA CYS A 278 -13.08 6.07 -9.70
C CYS A 278 -13.58 6.69 -11.02
N ASN A 279 -14.64 6.15 -11.62
CA ASN A 279 -15.18 6.58 -12.93
C ASN A 279 -14.17 6.49 -14.09
N HIS A 280 -13.12 5.67 -13.96
CA HIS A 280 -12.05 5.54 -14.96
C HIS A 280 -12.44 4.73 -16.21
N ASP A 281 -13.66 4.19 -16.28
CA ASP A 281 -14.06 3.33 -17.42
C ASP A 281 -13.99 4.06 -18.77
N LYS A 282 -14.12 5.39 -18.76
CA LYS A 282 -14.13 6.24 -19.96
C LYS A 282 -12.77 6.85 -20.29
N ASP A 283 -11.75 6.53 -19.49
CA ASP A 283 -10.42 7.12 -19.56
C ASP A 283 -9.41 6.07 -20.07
N MET A 284 -8.21 6.54 -20.42
CA MET A 284 -7.12 5.68 -20.90
C MET A 284 -6.28 5.23 -19.71
N ILE A 285 -6.21 3.91 -19.48
CA ILE A 285 -5.64 3.33 -18.27
C ILE A 285 -4.24 2.81 -18.56
N TRP A 286 -3.30 3.07 -17.63
CA TRP A 286 -1.98 2.46 -17.67
C TRP A 286 -2.05 0.93 -17.73
N SER A 287 -1.33 0.35 -18.70
CA SER A 287 -1.14 -1.10 -18.82
C SER A 287 0.25 -1.51 -18.38
N SER A 288 0.39 -2.71 -17.81
CA SER A 288 1.69 -3.34 -17.57
C SER A 288 2.36 -3.86 -18.85
N THR A 289 1.72 -3.74 -20.01
CA THR A 289 2.24 -4.24 -21.29
C THR A 289 3.18 -3.20 -21.91
N PRO A 290 4.49 -3.50 -22.07
CA PRO A 290 5.44 -2.60 -22.71
C PRO A 290 5.18 -2.50 -24.22
N VAL A 291 5.60 -1.38 -24.83
CA VAL A 291 5.53 -1.15 -26.28
C VAL A 291 6.57 -1.97 -27.04
#